data_AF-A0A8E2BBP0-F1
#
_entry.id   AF-A0A8E2BBP0-F1
#
_cell.length_a   1.000
_cell.length_b   1.000
_cell.length_c   1.000
_cell.angle_alpha   90.00
_cell.angle_beta   90.00
_cell.angle_gamma   90.00
#
_symmetry.space_group_name_H-M   'P 1'
#
loop_
_entity.id
_entity.type
_entity.pdbx_description
1 polymer ?
#
loop_
_entity_poly.entity_id
_entity_poly.type
_entity_poly.pdbx_seq_one_letter_code
_entity_poly.pdbx_strand_id
1 'polypeptide(L)'
;MATKTTTTAPDTAHDTEPNAAPPRVTKYDRVALDAIHIAAALPGKWTVGRGRNPGEVADLLCLSTGIRIGLHPWDRRAWGYHLVPGDVPRRLWDVFVWPREHDEDAHPGFAVGTAPAEVATYIHEHLIPRYHQALARAETDKRERDQARARGHAARDELASQLFHELTSTFRREEPRRIAPVSVTYMEFSDVMRIELTLPVEEAIARAPALARALGARVDHTTAPPTADDTRVKERPR
;
A
#
# COMPACT_ATOMS: atom_id res chain seq x y z
N MET A 1 -77.40 -51.83 28.76
CA MET A 1 -76.66 -51.46 27.54
C MET A 1 -76.33 -49.98 27.60
N ALA A 2 -75.04 -49.65 27.71
CA ALA A 2 -74.51 -48.31 27.45
C ALA A 2 -73.05 -48.50 27.03
N THR A 3 -72.77 -48.07 25.81
CA THR A 3 -71.52 -48.21 25.06
C THR A 3 -70.38 -47.42 25.69
N LYS A 4 -69.23 -48.08 25.89
CA LYS A 4 -67.98 -47.50 26.37
C LYS A 4 -67.14 -47.10 25.16
N THR A 5 -67.02 -45.81 24.89
CA THR A 5 -66.17 -45.29 23.80
C THR A 5 -64.73 -45.21 24.29
N THR A 6 -63.85 -46.00 23.69
CA THR A 6 -62.40 -45.97 23.91
C THR A 6 -61.79 -44.94 22.97
N THR A 7 -61.24 -43.86 23.52
CA THR A 7 -60.44 -42.88 22.77
C THR A 7 -58.98 -43.32 22.82
N THR A 8 -58.44 -43.73 21.68
CA THR A 8 -57.00 -44.00 21.49
C THR A 8 -56.28 -42.66 21.35
N ALA A 9 -55.39 -42.34 22.30
CA ALA A 9 -54.42 -41.26 22.12
C ALA A 9 -53.29 -41.75 21.19
N PRO A 10 -52.79 -40.93 20.25
CA PRO A 10 -51.62 -41.28 19.47
C PRO A 10 -50.37 -41.19 20.36
N ASP A 11 -49.52 -42.22 20.25
CA ASP A 11 -48.16 -42.23 20.77
C ASP A 11 -47.41 -40.99 20.25
N THR A 12 -47.14 -40.04 21.14
CA THR A 12 -46.17 -38.98 20.88
C THR A 12 -44.78 -39.61 20.94
N ALA A 13 -44.34 -40.18 19.82
CA ALA A 13 -42.95 -40.55 19.63
C ALA A 13 -42.10 -39.30 19.85
N HIS A 14 -41.30 -39.31 20.90
CA HIS A 14 -40.20 -38.38 21.06
C HIS A 14 -39.23 -38.63 19.91
N ASP A 15 -39.36 -37.85 18.85
CA ASP A 15 -38.28 -37.60 17.90
C ASP A 15 -37.11 -37.02 18.71
N THR A 16 -36.23 -37.92 19.09
CA THR A 16 -34.93 -37.60 19.65
C THR A 16 -34.11 -37.08 18.48
N GLU A 17 -34.02 -35.74 18.37
CA GLU A 17 -33.11 -35.10 17.41
C GLU A 17 -31.72 -35.76 17.48
N PRO A 18 -31.06 -35.97 16.32
CA PRO A 18 -29.77 -36.61 16.30
C PRO A 18 -28.79 -35.76 17.09
N ASN A 19 -28.15 -36.40 18.07
CA ASN A 19 -27.06 -35.90 18.89
C ASN A 19 -25.96 -35.27 18.00
N ALA A 20 -26.15 -34.01 17.62
CA ALA A 20 -25.20 -33.26 16.82
C ALA A 20 -23.98 -33.02 17.70
N ALA A 21 -22.86 -33.67 17.34
CA ALA A 21 -21.59 -33.40 18.00
C ALA A 21 -21.39 -31.88 18.09
N PRO A 22 -20.97 -31.36 19.26
CA PRO A 22 -20.83 -29.92 19.45
C PRO A 22 -19.96 -29.33 18.33
N PRO A 23 -20.29 -28.14 17.82
CA PRO A 23 -19.57 -27.53 16.71
C PRO A 23 -18.07 -27.46 17.05
N ARG A 24 -17.23 -27.94 16.13
CA ARG A 24 -15.78 -27.94 16.31
C ARG A 24 -15.29 -26.50 16.28
N VAL A 25 -14.75 -26.02 17.40
CA VAL A 25 -14.12 -24.70 17.50
C VAL A 25 -12.89 -24.66 16.60
N THR A 26 -12.90 -23.77 15.61
CA THR A 26 -11.81 -23.60 14.65
C THR A 26 -10.71 -22.69 15.22
N LYS A 27 -9.54 -22.68 14.58
CA LYS A 27 -8.47 -21.72 14.89
C LYS A 27 -8.97 -20.26 14.79
N TYR A 28 -9.78 -19.97 13.78
CA TYR A 28 -10.36 -18.66 13.53
C TYR A 28 -11.26 -18.23 14.70
N ASP A 29 -12.12 -19.12 15.18
CA ASP A 29 -12.99 -18.85 16.33
C ASP A 29 -12.20 -18.53 17.59
N ARG A 30 -11.09 -19.25 17.84
CA ARG A 30 -10.24 -18.99 19.00
C ARG A 30 -9.49 -17.67 18.89
N VAL A 31 -8.99 -17.32 17.71
CA VAL A 31 -8.34 -16.01 17.48
C VAL A 31 -9.35 -14.88 17.66
N ALA A 32 -10.59 -15.04 17.19
CA ALA A 32 -11.65 -14.08 17.41
C ALA A 32 -12.00 -13.92 18.90
N LEU A 33 -12.03 -15.04 19.65
CA LEU A 33 -12.25 -15.01 21.10
C LEU A 33 -11.10 -14.32 21.85
N ASP A 34 -9.85 -14.62 21.49
CA ASP A 34 -8.67 -13.95 22.05
C ASP A 34 -8.72 -12.43 21.77
N ALA A 35 -9.18 -12.00 20.59
CA ALA A 35 -9.36 -10.58 20.28
C ALA A 35 -10.26 -9.86 21.31
N ILE A 36 -11.34 -10.51 21.76
CA ILE A 36 -12.24 -9.96 22.79
C ILE A 36 -11.50 -9.81 24.11
N HIS A 37 -10.74 -10.81 24.51
CA HIS A 37 -9.98 -10.78 25.76
C HIS A 37 -8.85 -9.73 25.73
N ILE A 38 -8.17 -9.60 24.59
CA ILE A 38 -7.12 -8.58 24.38
C ILE A 38 -7.73 -7.18 24.43
N ALA A 39 -8.86 -6.96 23.75
CA ALA A 39 -9.56 -5.67 23.78
C ALA A 39 -9.94 -5.24 25.20
N ALA A 40 -10.38 -6.19 26.03
CA ALA A 40 -10.70 -5.94 27.43
C ALA A 40 -9.47 -5.65 28.29
N ALA A 41 -8.30 -6.16 27.92
CA ALA A 41 -7.03 -5.93 28.62
C ALA A 41 -6.31 -4.65 28.17
N LEU A 42 -6.65 -4.10 27.01
CA LEU A 42 -6.05 -2.87 26.48
C LEU A 42 -6.50 -1.63 27.26
N PRO A 43 -5.60 -0.67 27.53
CA PRO A 43 -5.98 0.57 28.20
C PRO A 43 -6.84 1.46 27.29
N GLY A 44 -7.88 2.07 27.85
CA GLY A 44 -8.77 2.99 27.14
C GLY A 44 -10.02 2.31 26.56
N LYS A 45 -10.58 2.89 25.49
CA LYS A 45 -11.81 2.38 24.85
C LYS A 45 -11.47 1.68 23.54
N TRP A 46 -11.58 0.36 23.55
CA TRP A 46 -11.32 -0.50 22.39
C TRP A 46 -12.59 -1.25 21.99
N THR A 47 -12.73 -1.50 20.69
CA THR A 47 -13.82 -2.28 20.11
C THR A 47 -13.26 -3.39 19.24
N VAL A 48 -14.03 -4.47 19.07
CA VAL A 48 -13.67 -5.62 18.24
C VAL A 48 -14.59 -5.66 17.02
N GLY A 49 -13.99 -5.70 15.84
CA GLY A 49 -14.65 -5.90 14.56
C GLY A 49 -14.36 -7.28 13.96
N ARG A 50 -14.92 -7.53 12.77
CA ARG A 50 -14.81 -8.82 12.05
C ARG A 50 -13.53 -8.96 11.21
N GLY A 51 -12.57 -8.04 11.33
CA GLY A 51 -11.48 -7.88 10.38
C GLY A 51 -11.94 -7.08 9.16
N ARG A 52 -11.06 -6.24 8.59
CA ARG A 52 -11.35 -5.50 7.34
C ARG A 52 -10.47 -5.93 6.17
N ASN A 53 -9.28 -6.46 6.43
CA ASN A 53 -8.37 -6.89 5.38
C ASN A 53 -8.51 -8.40 5.11
N PRO A 54 -8.17 -8.85 3.89
CA PRO A 54 -8.07 -10.28 3.62
C PRO A 54 -7.13 -10.97 4.62
N GLY A 55 -7.61 -12.05 5.25
CA GLY A 55 -6.86 -12.80 6.26
C GLY A 55 -7.07 -12.33 7.71
N GLU A 56 -7.65 -11.13 7.92
CA GLU A 56 -8.04 -10.69 9.26
C GLU A 56 -9.28 -11.45 9.72
N VAL A 57 -9.20 -11.99 10.93
CA VAL A 57 -10.34 -12.68 11.57
C VAL A 57 -11.05 -11.79 12.57
N ALA A 58 -10.29 -10.87 13.17
CA ALA A 58 -10.80 -9.82 14.01
C ALA A 58 -9.93 -8.57 13.84
N ASP A 59 -10.48 -7.41 14.17
CA ASP A 59 -9.72 -6.18 14.29
C ASP A 59 -10.05 -5.46 15.60
N LEU A 60 -9.04 -4.85 16.20
CA LEU A 60 -9.15 -4.02 17.39
C LEU A 60 -9.09 -2.57 16.97
N LEU A 61 -10.10 -1.78 17.31
CA LEU A 61 -10.16 -0.35 17.03
C LEU A 61 -10.17 0.45 18.33
N CYS A 62 -9.15 1.30 18.50
CA CYS A 62 -9.10 2.29 19.56
C CYS A 62 -9.98 3.49 19.19
N LEU A 63 -11.04 3.75 19.96
CA LEU A 63 -12.01 4.79 19.62
C LEU A 63 -11.47 6.22 19.82
N SER A 64 -10.45 6.41 20.65
CA SER A 64 -9.87 7.73 20.91
C SER A 64 -8.84 8.16 19.87
N THR A 65 -8.05 7.21 19.37
CA THR A 65 -6.94 7.48 18.44
C THR A 65 -7.27 7.10 17.00
N GLY A 66 -8.32 6.28 16.80
CA GLY A 66 -8.62 5.68 15.49
C GLY A 66 -7.60 4.62 15.06
N ILE A 67 -6.70 4.18 15.95
CA ILE A 67 -5.73 3.12 15.63
C ILE A 67 -6.46 1.78 15.50
N ARG A 68 -6.19 1.09 14.40
CA ARG A 68 -6.70 -0.26 14.13
C ARG A 68 -5.58 -1.30 14.07
N ILE A 69 -5.83 -2.47 14.66
CA ILE A 69 -4.91 -3.61 14.67
C ILE A 69 -5.70 -4.85 14.25
N GLY A 70 -5.35 -5.45 13.12
CA GLY A 70 -5.89 -6.73 12.66
C GLY A 70 -5.21 -7.92 13.33
N LEU A 71 -5.99 -8.94 13.67
CA LEU A 71 -5.51 -10.24 14.09
C LEU A 71 -5.62 -11.22 12.92
N HIS A 72 -4.46 -11.70 12.48
CA HIS A 72 -4.33 -12.66 11.38
C HIS A 72 -3.89 -14.02 11.92
N PRO A 73 -4.63 -15.10 11.66
CA PRO A 73 -4.17 -16.45 11.95
C PRO A 73 -2.81 -16.69 11.31
N TRP A 74 -1.88 -17.24 12.08
CA TRP A 74 -0.52 -17.43 11.63
C TRP A 74 -0.30 -18.87 11.20
N ASP A 75 -0.21 -19.13 9.90
CA ASP A 75 -0.21 -20.49 9.33
C ASP A 75 0.95 -21.37 9.82
N ARG A 76 2.05 -20.76 10.24
CA ARG A 76 3.23 -21.47 10.76
C ARG A 76 3.01 -22.12 12.13
N ARG A 77 1.94 -21.76 12.83
CA ARG A 77 1.60 -22.32 14.14
C ARG A 77 0.18 -22.85 14.10
N ALA A 78 0.00 -24.10 14.54
CA ALA A 78 -1.32 -24.74 14.61
C ALA A 78 -2.33 -23.87 15.39
N TRP A 79 -1.85 -23.15 16.42
CA TRP A 79 -2.63 -22.27 17.27
C TRP A 79 -1.90 -20.95 17.52
N GLY A 80 -1.70 -20.13 16.49
CA GLY A 80 -1.12 -18.80 16.65
C GLY A 80 -1.70 -17.76 15.69
N TYR A 81 -1.41 -16.50 15.99
CA TYR A 81 -1.82 -15.33 15.22
C TYR A 81 -0.75 -14.24 15.28
N HIS A 82 -0.83 -13.28 14.37
CA HIS A 82 0.06 -12.13 14.31
C HIS A 82 -0.77 -10.84 14.22
N LEU A 83 -0.18 -9.73 14.68
CA LEU A 83 -0.85 -8.43 14.80
C LEU A 83 -0.41 -7.50 13.67
N VAL A 84 -1.34 -7.00 12.87
CA VAL A 84 -1.03 -6.12 11.73
C VAL A 84 -1.70 -4.75 11.92
N PRO A 85 -0.99 -3.63 11.85
CA PRO A 85 -1.62 -2.32 11.87
C PRO A 85 -2.48 -2.12 10.61
N GLY A 86 -3.73 -1.70 10.81
CA GLY A 86 -4.75 -1.75 9.77
C GLY A 86 -5.01 -0.43 9.03
N ASP A 87 -4.62 0.72 9.56
CA ASP A 87 -5.12 2.02 9.08
C ASP A 87 -4.04 2.92 8.45
N VAL A 88 -3.40 2.39 7.41
CA VAL A 88 -2.44 3.17 6.62
C VAL A 88 -3.19 4.18 5.73
N PRO A 89 -2.93 5.50 5.84
CA PRO A 89 -3.53 6.49 4.97
C PRO A 89 -3.26 6.19 3.50
N ARG A 90 -4.29 6.27 2.65
CA ARG A 90 -4.20 5.92 1.21
C ARG A 90 -3.07 6.63 0.46
N ARG A 91 -2.76 7.87 0.85
CA ARG A 91 -1.66 8.67 0.27
C ARG A 91 -0.27 8.10 0.51
N LEU A 92 -0.12 7.17 1.45
CA LEU A 92 1.14 6.56 1.86
C LEU A 92 1.27 5.09 1.40
N TRP A 93 0.27 4.52 0.72
CA TRP A 93 0.31 3.10 0.32
C TRP A 93 1.49 2.72 -0.58
N ASP A 94 2.06 3.67 -1.33
CA ASP A 94 3.20 3.46 -2.24
C ASP A 94 4.58 3.60 -1.56
N VAL A 95 4.60 4.01 -0.30
CA VAL A 95 5.84 4.28 0.47
C VAL A 95 5.85 3.59 1.83
N PHE A 96 4.67 3.24 2.37
CA PHE A 96 4.58 2.62 3.67
C PHE A 96 5.05 1.17 3.60
N VAL A 97 6.06 0.86 4.41
CA VAL A 97 6.60 -0.47 4.57
C VAL A 97 6.35 -0.92 6.00
N TRP A 98 5.58 -1.99 6.14
CA TRP A 98 5.48 -2.74 7.40
C TRP A 98 6.34 -3.99 7.31
N PRO A 99 7.13 -4.31 8.34
CA PRO A 99 7.93 -5.52 8.38
C PRO A 99 7.07 -6.75 8.12
N ARG A 100 7.55 -7.60 7.23
CA ARG A 100 6.98 -8.91 6.95
C ARG A 100 7.40 -9.91 8.00
N GLU A 101 6.73 -11.05 8.02
CA GLU A 101 6.97 -12.13 8.98
C GLU A 101 8.40 -12.72 8.96
N HIS A 102 9.24 -12.41 7.96
CA HIS A 102 10.59 -12.97 7.81
C HIS A 102 11.68 -11.92 7.92
N ASP A 103 11.30 -10.67 8.14
CA ASP A 103 12.25 -9.59 8.30
C ASP A 103 12.93 -9.76 9.67
N GLU A 104 14.19 -9.33 9.78
CA GLU A 104 14.96 -9.41 11.04
C GLU A 104 14.24 -8.66 12.16
N ASP A 105 13.54 -7.58 11.81
CA ASP A 105 12.73 -6.82 12.74
C ASP A 105 11.29 -7.32 12.83
N ALA A 106 10.89 -8.49 12.34
CA ALA A 106 9.49 -8.93 12.39
C ALA A 106 8.91 -8.87 13.82
N HIS A 107 7.65 -8.46 13.95
CA HIS A 107 6.99 -8.52 15.26
C HIS A 107 6.71 -9.99 15.64
N PRO A 108 6.69 -10.33 16.94
CA PRO A 108 6.40 -11.69 17.36
C PRO A 108 4.97 -12.08 16.96
N GLY A 109 4.81 -13.35 16.61
CA GLY A 109 3.52 -14.00 16.58
C GLY A 109 3.17 -14.55 17.96
N PHE A 110 1.89 -14.53 18.31
CA PHE A 110 1.37 -15.00 19.59
C PHE A 110 0.74 -16.38 19.45
N ALA A 111 0.77 -17.16 20.54
CA ALA A 111 -0.03 -18.37 20.62
C ALA A 111 -1.47 -18.01 21.00
N VAL A 112 -2.42 -18.79 20.52
CA VAL A 112 -3.77 -18.75 21.08
C VAL A 112 -3.70 -19.12 22.55
N GLY A 113 -4.34 -18.32 23.40
CA GLY A 113 -4.28 -18.46 24.86
C GLY A 113 -3.03 -17.87 25.51
N THR A 114 -2.16 -17.15 24.78
CA THR A 114 -1.22 -16.21 25.40
C THR A 114 -2.02 -15.25 26.30
N ALA A 115 -1.48 -14.93 27.48
CA ALA A 115 -2.17 -14.07 28.43
C ALA A 115 -2.60 -12.74 27.76
N PRO A 116 -3.89 -12.35 27.78
CA PRO A 116 -4.34 -11.15 27.08
C PRO A 116 -3.62 -9.87 27.51
N ALA A 117 -3.23 -9.79 28.78
CA ALA A 117 -2.44 -8.69 29.32
C ALA A 117 -1.05 -8.59 28.68
N GLU A 118 -0.38 -9.72 28.41
CA GLU A 118 0.92 -9.74 27.74
C GLU A 118 0.83 -9.19 26.31
N VAL A 119 -0.20 -9.62 25.58
CA VAL A 119 -0.47 -9.14 24.22
C VAL A 119 -0.83 -7.65 24.24
N ALA A 120 -1.65 -7.21 25.19
CA ALA A 120 -2.03 -5.81 25.36
C ALA A 120 -0.82 -4.92 25.69
N THR A 121 0.06 -5.37 26.58
CA THR A 121 1.33 -4.70 26.88
C THR A 121 2.18 -4.57 25.63
N TYR A 122 2.35 -5.66 24.87
CA TYR A 122 3.11 -5.62 23.61
C TYR A 122 2.52 -4.62 22.60
N ILE A 123 1.19 -4.61 22.45
CA ILE A 123 0.50 -3.67 21.56
C ILE A 123 0.84 -2.22 21.94
N HIS A 124 0.75 -1.90 23.22
CA HIS A 124 0.91 -0.54 23.70
C HIS A 124 2.37 -0.07 23.72
N GLU A 125 3.27 -0.92 24.20
CA GLU A 125 4.69 -0.56 24.41
C GLU A 125 5.54 -0.68 23.15
N HIS A 126 5.14 -1.54 22.21
CA HIS A 126 5.96 -1.85 21.04
C HIS A 126 5.24 -1.65 19.72
N LEU A 127 4.07 -2.27 19.52
CA LEU A 127 3.41 -2.26 18.21
C LEU A 127 2.99 -0.86 17.78
N ILE A 128 2.27 -0.13 18.65
CA ILE A 128 1.77 1.22 18.36
C ILE A 128 2.90 2.22 18.15
N PRO A 129 3.91 2.33 19.04
CA PRO A 129 5.05 3.23 18.82
C PRO A 129 5.76 2.94 17.51
N ARG A 130 6.00 1.66 17.20
CA ARG A 130 6.63 1.25 15.95
C ARG A 130 5.78 1.58 14.73
N TYR A 131 4.47 1.42 14.83
CA TYR A 131 3.52 1.82 13.79
C TYR A 131 3.61 3.32 13.48
N HIS A 132 3.63 4.16 14.51
CA HIS A 132 3.80 5.60 14.32
C HIS A 132 5.15 5.97 13.72
N GLN A 133 6.23 5.28 14.11
CA GLN A 133 7.54 5.49 13.50
C GLN A 133 7.54 5.11 12.01
N ALA A 134 6.90 4.00 11.63
CA ALA A 134 6.78 3.58 10.24
C ALA A 134 5.96 4.59 9.42
N LEU A 135 4.87 5.12 9.98
CA LEU A 135 4.09 6.20 9.35
C LEU A 135 4.93 7.45 9.15
N ALA A 136 5.67 7.90 10.16
CA ALA A 136 6.50 9.11 10.06
C ALA A 136 7.62 8.98 9.01
N ARG A 137 8.22 7.77 8.89
CA ARG A 137 9.18 7.46 7.82
C ARG A 137 8.50 7.54 6.45
N ALA A 138 7.37 6.85 6.28
CA ALA A 138 6.62 6.87 5.04
C ALA A 138 6.20 8.30 4.63
N GLU A 139 5.81 9.15 5.57
CA GLU A 139 5.50 10.56 5.30
C GLU A 139 6.73 11.36 4.85
N THR A 140 7.91 11.04 5.37
CA THR A 140 9.17 11.67 4.95
C THR A 140 9.55 11.21 3.55
N ASP A 141 9.55 9.91 3.31
CA ASP A 141 9.84 9.32 1.99
C ASP A 141 8.88 9.85 0.93
N LYS A 142 7.59 10.01 1.28
CA LYS A 142 6.59 10.60 0.39
C LYS A 142 6.93 12.03 0.02
N ARG A 143 7.24 12.87 1.01
CA ARG A 143 7.63 14.27 0.79
C ARG A 143 8.86 14.37 -0.09
N GLU A 144 9.88 13.56 0.16
CA GLU A 144 11.10 13.55 -0.64
C GLU A 144 10.84 13.12 -2.08
N ARG A 145 10.06 12.07 -2.28
CA ARG A 145 9.65 11.60 -3.61
C ARG A 145 8.85 12.65 -4.36
N ASP A 146 7.89 13.30 -3.71
CA ASP A 146 7.06 14.32 -4.33
C ASP A 146 7.89 15.59 -4.66
N GLN A 147 8.84 15.97 -3.80
CA GLN A 147 9.80 17.05 -4.11
C GLN A 147 10.71 16.70 -5.29
N ALA A 148 11.21 15.46 -5.35
CA ALA A 148 12.03 15.01 -6.47
C ALA A 148 11.23 15.03 -7.79
N ARG A 149 9.96 14.61 -7.75
CA ARG A 149 9.03 14.71 -8.88
C ARG A 149 8.81 16.16 -9.30
N ALA A 150 8.52 17.05 -8.34
CA ALA A 150 8.31 18.48 -8.63
C ALA A 150 9.55 19.13 -9.28
N ARG A 151 10.77 18.84 -8.78
CA ARG A 151 12.02 19.30 -9.41
C ARG A 151 12.17 18.75 -10.83
N GLY A 152 11.86 17.47 -11.02
CA GLY A 152 11.88 16.84 -12.35
C GLY A 152 10.86 17.44 -13.32
N HIS A 153 9.69 17.84 -12.84
CA HIS A 153 8.69 18.53 -13.66
C HIS A 153 9.15 19.94 -14.03
N ALA A 154 9.61 20.73 -13.06
CA ALA A 154 10.11 22.08 -13.31
C ALA A 154 11.25 22.10 -14.34
N ALA A 155 12.19 21.15 -14.26
CA ALA A 155 13.28 21.03 -15.23
C ALA A 155 12.78 20.71 -16.65
N ARG A 156 11.76 19.84 -16.78
CA ARG A 156 11.16 19.51 -18.08
C ARG A 156 10.35 20.67 -18.66
N ASP A 157 9.63 21.41 -17.82
CA ASP A 157 8.89 22.61 -18.22
C ASP A 157 9.83 23.72 -18.69
N GLU A 158 10.98 23.86 -18.02
CA GLU A 158 12.04 24.78 -18.45
C GLU A 158 12.60 24.37 -19.82
N LEU A 159 12.92 23.10 -20.03
CA LEU A 159 13.37 22.59 -21.33
C LEU A 159 12.33 22.80 -22.44
N ALA A 160 11.06 22.52 -22.16
CA ALA A 160 9.97 22.75 -23.11
C ALA A 160 9.85 24.24 -23.46
N SER A 161 10.00 25.13 -22.47
CA SER A 161 9.97 26.58 -22.65
C SER A 161 11.17 27.08 -23.47
N GLN A 162 12.37 26.56 -23.21
CA GLN A 162 13.58 26.87 -23.97
C GLN A 162 13.43 26.44 -25.43
N LEU A 163 12.98 25.21 -25.68
CA LEU A 163 12.72 24.70 -27.03
C LEU A 163 11.64 25.52 -27.75
N PHE A 164 10.53 25.83 -27.07
CA PHE A 164 9.48 26.67 -27.64
C PHE A 164 10.01 28.05 -28.05
N HIS A 165 10.85 28.67 -27.21
CA HIS A 165 11.44 29.98 -27.51
C HIS A 165 12.43 29.92 -28.68
N GLU A 166 13.32 28.91 -28.72
CA GLU A 166 14.26 28.70 -29.81
C GLU A 166 13.52 28.50 -31.14
N LEU A 167 12.50 27.65 -31.16
CA LEU A 167 11.70 27.40 -32.36
C LEU A 167 10.94 28.66 -32.79
N THR A 168 10.20 29.29 -31.87
CA THR A 168 9.38 30.48 -32.19
C THR A 168 10.23 31.67 -32.65
N SER A 169 11.38 31.92 -32.02
CA SER A 169 12.28 33.01 -32.42
C SER A 169 12.81 32.82 -33.85
N THR A 170 13.05 31.58 -34.25
CA THR A 170 13.50 31.22 -35.59
C THR A 170 12.41 31.47 -36.63
N PHE A 171 11.18 31.02 -36.36
CA PHE A 171 10.05 31.21 -37.30
C PHE A 171 9.54 32.66 -37.37
N ARG A 172 9.59 33.42 -36.26
CA ARG A 172 9.12 34.82 -36.22
C ARG A 172 10.00 35.78 -37.03
N ARG A 173 11.27 35.42 -37.25
CA ARG A 173 12.20 36.19 -38.10
C ARG A 173 11.79 36.21 -39.57
N GLU A 174 11.06 35.20 -40.03
CA GLU A 174 10.71 35.04 -41.45
C GLU A 174 9.28 35.51 -41.79
N GLU A 175 8.29 35.37 -40.90
CA GLU A 175 6.90 35.76 -41.19
C GLU A 175 6.16 36.36 -39.98
N PRO A 176 6.00 37.69 -39.88
CA PRO A 176 5.44 38.35 -38.70
C PRO A 176 3.90 38.24 -38.53
N ARG A 177 3.18 37.53 -39.43
CA ARG A 177 1.70 37.61 -39.52
C ARG A 177 0.94 36.27 -39.56
N ARG A 178 1.58 35.12 -39.31
CA ARG A 178 0.88 33.82 -39.31
C ARG A 178 0.80 33.18 -37.91
N ILE A 179 -0.22 32.33 -37.76
CA ILE A 179 -0.51 31.46 -36.61
C ILE A 179 0.80 30.85 -36.11
N ALA A 180 0.97 30.74 -34.78
CA ALA A 180 2.20 30.22 -34.16
C ALA A 180 2.61 28.89 -34.83
N PRO A 181 3.74 28.83 -35.54
CA PRO A 181 4.03 27.73 -36.45
C PRO A 181 4.35 26.42 -35.71
N VAL A 182 4.67 26.52 -34.43
CA VAL A 182 5.03 25.42 -33.53
C VAL A 182 4.37 25.60 -32.16
N SER A 183 3.88 24.51 -31.58
CA SER A 183 3.51 24.38 -30.17
C SER A 183 4.36 23.28 -29.54
N VAL A 184 4.88 23.52 -28.34
CA VAL A 184 5.60 22.52 -27.54
C VAL A 184 4.88 22.39 -26.21
N THR A 185 4.49 21.18 -25.84
CA THR A 185 3.81 20.90 -24.58
C THR A 185 4.37 19.62 -23.96
N TYR A 186 4.77 19.70 -22.70
CA TYR A 186 5.13 18.50 -21.95
C TYR A 186 3.87 17.80 -21.44
N MET A 187 3.75 16.50 -21.70
CA MET A 187 2.62 15.68 -21.28
C MET A 187 3.00 14.80 -20.09
N GLU A 188 2.55 15.19 -18.90
CA GLU A 188 2.94 14.58 -17.61
C GLU A 188 2.64 13.08 -17.53
N PHE A 189 1.45 12.65 -18.01
CA PHE A 189 1.00 11.26 -17.89
C PHE A 189 1.79 10.26 -18.75
N SER A 190 2.42 10.72 -19.83
CA SER A 190 3.17 9.87 -20.75
C SER A 190 4.68 10.06 -20.66
N ASP A 191 5.17 11.04 -19.88
CA ASP A 191 6.56 11.49 -19.87
C ASP A 191 7.08 11.76 -21.31
N VAL A 192 6.23 12.39 -22.13
CA VAL A 192 6.55 12.72 -23.53
C VAL A 192 6.41 14.22 -23.76
N MET A 193 7.36 14.79 -24.49
CA MET A 193 7.24 16.14 -25.01
C MET A 193 6.55 16.09 -26.38
N ARG A 194 5.37 16.70 -26.47
CA ARG A 194 4.60 16.83 -27.70
C ARG A 194 5.00 18.10 -28.42
N ILE A 195 5.48 17.96 -29.66
CA ILE A 195 5.78 19.07 -30.56
C ILE A 195 4.75 19.02 -31.68
N GLU A 196 3.91 20.04 -31.78
CA GLU A 196 2.96 20.19 -32.87
C GLU A 196 3.47 21.21 -33.87
N LEU A 197 3.44 20.83 -35.14
CA LEU A 197 3.90 21.66 -36.25
C LEU A 197 2.70 21.97 -37.15
N THR A 198 2.60 23.22 -37.58
CA THR A 198 1.62 23.63 -38.62
C THR A 198 2.17 23.57 -40.03
N LEU A 199 3.46 23.20 -40.16
CA LEU A 199 4.22 23.07 -41.39
C LEU A 199 4.71 21.62 -41.54
N PRO A 200 5.03 21.15 -42.76
CA PRO A 200 5.67 19.85 -42.97
C PRO A 200 6.98 19.72 -42.16
N VAL A 201 7.24 18.51 -41.61
CA VAL A 201 8.37 18.25 -40.70
C VAL A 201 9.73 18.63 -41.30
N GLU A 202 9.97 18.26 -42.56
CA GLU A 202 11.25 18.55 -43.25
C GLU A 202 11.49 20.06 -43.41
N GLU A 203 10.42 20.81 -43.70
CA GLU A 203 10.47 22.27 -43.81
C GLU A 203 10.70 22.92 -42.44
N ALA A 204 10.06 22.40 -41.40
CA ALA A 204 10.28 22.85 -40.02
C ALA A 204 11.71 22.54 -39.54
N ILE A 205 12.28 21.39 -39.91
CA ILE A 205 13.68 21.02 -39.59
C ILE A 205 14.66 21.92 -40.33
N ALA A 206 14.44 22.18 -41.62
CA ALA A 206 15.29 23.06 -42.42
C ALA A 206 15.33 24.48 -41.86
N ARG A 207 14.18 24.99 -41.40
CA ARG A 207 14.07 26.33 -40.80
C ARG A 207 14.58 26.37 -39.36
N ALA A 208 14.40 25.30 -38.59
CA ALA A 208 14.84 25.23 -37.21
C ALA A 208 15.66 23.95 -36.95
N PRO A 209 16.99 23.97 -37.16
CA PRO A 209 17.87 22.82 -36.93
C PRO A 209 17.82 22.26 -35.49
N ALA A 210 17.38 23.07 -34.53
CA ALA A 210 17.07 22.65 -33.16
C ALA A 210 15.99 21.56 -33.10
N LEU A 211 15.03 21.59 -34.02
CA LEU A 211 13.99 20.58 -34.16
C LEU A 211 14.59 19.23 -34.59
N ALA A 212 15.55 19.22 -35.51
CA ALA A 212 16.28 17.99 -35.86
C ALA A 212 17.06 17.44 -34.67
N ARG A 213 17.68 18.29 -33.84
CA ARG A 213 18.34 17.84 -32.60
C ARG A 213 17.34 17.25 -31.60
N ALA A 214 16.19 17.88 -31.43
CA ALA A 214 15.14 17.39 -30.53
C ALA A 214 14.50 16.07 -31.01
N LEU A 215 14.34 15.89 -32.32
CA LEU A 215 13.79 14.67 -32.93
C LEU A 215 14.82 13.53 -33.01
N GLY A 216 16.12 13.86 -33.12
CA GLY A 216 17.23 12.91 -33.21
C GLY A 216 17.78 12.41 -31.86
N ALA A 217 17.42 13.06 -30.75
CA ALA A 217 17.81 12.62 -29.42
C ALA A 217 17.00 11.37 -29.02
N ARG A 218 17.58 10.18 -29.21
CA ARG A 218 17.10 8.96 -28.55
C ARG A 218 17.17 9.17 -27.04
N VAL A 219 16.04 9.00 -26.36
CA VAL A 219 15.98 8.91 -24.89
C VAL A 219 16.46 7.51 -24.52
N ASP A 220 17.76 7.35 -24.31
CA ASP A 220 18.31 6.14 -23.71
C ASP A 220 17.85 6.08 -22.24
N HIS A 221 16.75 5.38 -21.98
CA HIS A 221 16.46 4.85 -20.65
C HIS A 221 17.43 3.69 -20.35
N THR A 222 18.71 4.00 -20.17
CA THR A 222 19.66 3.07 -19.55
C THR A 222 20.70 3.84 -18.76
N THR A 223 20.25 4.57 -17.74
CA THR A 223 21.11 4.80 -16.58
C THR A 223 20.87 3.65 -15.62
N ALA A 224 21.69 2.61 -15.75
CA ALA A 224 21.88 1.63 -14.69
C ALA A 224 22.18 2.38 -13.37
N PRO A 225 21.68 1.90 -12.20
CA PRO A 225 22.10 2.47 -10.93
C PRO A 225 23.62 2.36 -10.82
N PRO A 226 24.31 3.35 -10.21
CA PRO A 226 25.76 3.32 -10.09
C PRO A 226 26.18 2.07 -9.32
N THR A 227 26.91 1.20 -10.02
CA THR A 227 27.62 0.07 -9.44
C THR A 227 28.57 0.65 -8.40
N ALA A 228 28.40 0.24 -7.14
CA ALA A 228 29.38 0.50 -6.10
C ALA A 228 30.74 -0.05 -6.54
N ASP A 229 31.74 0.80 -6.48
CA ASP A 229 33.12 0.50 -6.82
C ASP A 229 33.65 -0.57 -5.86
N ASP A 230 33.95 -1.75 -6.41
CA ASP A 230 34.60 -2.87 -5.75
C ASP A 230 36.10 -2.54 -5.63
N THR A 231 36.49 -1.74 -4.63
CA THR A 231 37.90 -1.63 -4.24
C THR A 231 38.31 -2.85 -3.43
N ARG A 232 38.56 -3.94 -4.16
CA ARG A 232 39.23 -5.14 -3.65
C ARG A 232 40.73 -4.86 -3.52
N VAL A 233 41.16 -4.27 -2.41
CA VAL A 233 42.58 -4.33 -2.00
C VAL A 233 42.82 -5.72 -1.41
N LYS A 234 43.40 -6.60 -2.23
CA LYS A 234 44.09 -7.80 -1.76
C LYS A 234 45.44 -7.39 -1.18
N GLU A 235 45.65 -7.56 0.12
CA GLU A 235 46.96 -7.95 0.66
C GLU A 235 46.79 -8.96 1.82
N ARG A 236 47.21 -10.19 1.55
CA ARG A 236 47.77 -11.18 2.49
C ARG A 236 49.21 -11.45 1.96
N PRO A 237 50.17 -12.03 2.72
CA PRO A 237 50.08 -12.64 4.06
C PRO A 237 51.26 -12.30 5.02
N ARG A 238 51.08 -12.55 6.32
CA ARG A 238 51.84 -13.55 7.12
C ARG A 238 51.19 -13.72 8.48
#